data_AF-K6ZQS6-F1
#
_entry.id   AF-K6ZQS6-F1
#
_cell.length_a   1.000
_cell.length_b   1.000
_cell.length_c   1.000
_cell.angle_alpha   90.00
_cell.angle_beta   90.00
_cell.angle_gamma   90.00
#
_symmetry.space_group_name_H-M   'P 1'
#
loop_
_entity.id
_entity.type
_entity.pdbx_description
1 polymer ?
#
loop_
_entity_poly.entity_id
_entity_poly.type
_entity_poly.pdbx_seq_one_letter_code
_entity_poly.pdbx_strand_id
1 'polypeptide(L)'
;MAWFDWSSLFIRWFHVIAGVAWIGASFYFIWLDNNLRTPPKWKQDKGIKGDLWAVHGGGFYEVAKYQRGPEKMPETLHWFKWEAYTTWLSGFLLLSLIYYHGASIYLIDPNVMQLTPTDAIIRGLGLIFGGLFIYEGACRSALSRYPALFGILLLVLLGAVSYLATHWFSGRGAFMHVGALIGTIMAGNVFFKIMPAQRLMVDAVTNNKEIDPAWGLAAKLRSVHNNYLTLPVLFIMISNHYPMTFQHPQAWAVLMAIGVVSAWIRHYFNLKHVGISRPSVLITGAIGMLIIAGWVSYPRSTSDSPENPIVAPTAQVTLNDVEQNAFDVIQTHCANCHSAKPTDALFVIAPLGLMLDSWQQISARAPLIYQRAVVSKDMPLMNKTGMTEQDRDAIRKWIQQ
;
A
#
# COMPACT_ATOMS: atom_id res chain seq x y z
N MET A 1 2.27 -26.61 -5.00
CA MET A 1 2.76 -25.60 -4.02
C MET A 1 3.97 -24.84 -4.54
N ALA A 2 5.10 -25.48 -4.89
CA ALA A 2 6.31 -24.78 -5.35
C ALA A 2 6.07 -23.75 -6.49
N TRP A 3 5.30 -24.10 -7.53
CA TRP A 3 4.98 -23.17 -8.62
C TRP A 3 4.17 -21.95 -8.19
N PHE A 4 3.29 -22.09 -7.20
CA PHE A 4 2.52 -20.96 -6.65
C PHE A 4 3.43 -20.02 -5.86
N ASP A 5 4.33 -20.58 -5.03
CA ASP A 5 5.30 -19.80 -4.26
C ASP A 5 6.25 -19.03 -5.19
N TRP A 6 6.76 -19.68 -6.24
CA TRP A 6 7.56 -19.04 -7.29
C TRP A 6 6.76 -17.95 -8.02
N SER A 7 5.51 -18.22 -8.41
CA SER A 7 4.66 -17.22 -9.08
C SER A 7 4.42 -16.01 -8.17
N SER A 8 4.08 -16.23 -6.91
CA SER A 8 3.91 -15.18 -5.90
C SER A 8 5.19 -14.36 -5.75
N LEU A 9 6.36 -15.00 -5.67
CA LEU A 9 7.66 -14.33 -5.59
C LEU A 9 7.93 -13.47 -6.83
N PHE A 10 7.81 -14.03 -8.03
CA PHE A 10 8.09 -13.32 -9.28
C PHE A 10 7.20 -12.10 -9.44
N ILE A 11 5.89 -12.22 -9.18
CA ILE A 11 4.96 -11.11 -9.33
C ILE A 11 5.24 -10.04 -8.24
N ARG A 12 5.54 -10.44 -7.00
CA ARG A 12 5.92 -9.50 -5.93
C ARG A 12 7.18 -8.73 -6.29
N TRP A 13 8.20 -9.44 -6.74
CA TRP A 13 9.47 -8.86 -7.13
C TRP A 13 9.30 -7.89 -8.29
N PHE A 14 8.58 -8.31 -9.33
CA PHE A 14 8.24 -7.46 -10.46
C PHE A 14 7.47 -6.21 -10.04
N HIS A 15 6.45 -6.35 -9.18
CA HIS A 15 5.67 -5.22 -8.69
C HIS A 15 6.52 -4.20 -7.92
N VAL A 16 7.43 -4.67 -7.06
CA VAL A 16 8.36 -3.80 -6.33
C VAL A 16 9.26 -3.05 -7.30
N ILE A 17 9.85 -3.73 -8.29
CA ILE A 17 10.68 -3.08 -9.32
C ILE A 17 9.89 -2.02 -10.08
N ALA A 18 8.69 -2.36 -10.56
CA ALA A 18 7.83 -1.42 -11.27
C ALA A 18 7.47 -0.22 -10.40
N GLY A 19 7.10 -0.44 -9.13
CA GLY A 19 6.79 0.61 -8.16
C GLY A 19 7.98 1.54 -7.89
N VAL A 20 9.19 1.00 -7.73
CA VAL A 20 10.43 1.78 -7.58
C VAL A 20 10.70 2.62 -8.82
N ALA A 21 10.56 2.05 -10.03
CA ALA A 21 10.73 2.79 -11.27
C ALA A 21 9.74 3.95 -11.38
N TRP A 22 8.46 3.72 -11.07
CA TRP A 22 7.42 4.75 -11.16
C TRP A 22 7.59 5.87 -10.12
N ILE A 23 7.82 5.51 -8.86
CA ILE A 23 8.00 6.47 -7.78
C ILE A 23 9.31 7.24 -7.96
N GLY A 24 10.38 6.56 -8.36
CA GLY A 24 11.66 7.18 -8.71
C GLY A 24 11.52 8.21 -9.82
N ALA A 25 10.84 7.86 -10.92
CA ALA A 25 10.55 8.80 -12.00
C ALA A 25 9.71 9.99 -11.51
N SER A 26 8.71 9.74 -10.67
CA SER A 26 7.86 10.80 -10.10
C SER A 26 8.68 11.79 -9.26
N PHE A 27 9.60 11.30 -8.42
CA PHE A 27 10.50 12.16 -7.65
C PHE A 27 11.46 12.94 -8.53
N TYR A 28 12.03 12.28 -9.55
CA TYR A 28 12.93 12.92 -10.50
C TYR A 28 12.24 14.06 -11.28
N PHE A 29 11.03 13.84 -11.83
CA PHE A 29 10.33 14.88 -12.59
C PHE A 29 9.92 16.07 -11.74
N ILE A 30 9.55 15.86 -10.48
CA ILE A 30 9.25 16.94 -9.55
C ILE A 30 10.52 17.73 -9.21
N TRP A 31 11.63 17.03 -8.98
CA TRP A 31 12.92 17.70 -8.78
C TRP A 31 13.31 18.50 -10.02
N LEU A 32 13.22 17.91 -11.22
CA LEU A 32 13.52 18.55 -12.50
C LEU A 32 12.70 19.82 -12.67
N ASP A 33 11.37 19.72 -12.58
CA ASP A 33 10.46 20.85 -12.79
C ASP A 33 10.69 22.01 -11.82
N ASN A 34 11.08 21.70 -10.57
CA ASN A 34 11.33 22.71 -9.56
C ASN A 34 12.74 23.33 -9.63
N ASN A 35 13.68 22.71 -10.35
CA ASN A 35 15.05 23.21 -10.50
C ASN A 35 15.33 23.88 -11.85
N LEU A 36 14.33 23.95 -12.75
CA LEU A 36 14.45 24.71 -13.99
C LEU A 36 14.74 26.18 -13.70
N ARG A 37 15.76 26.72 -14.37
CA ARG A 37 16.16 28.13 -14.29
C ARG A 37 15.68 28.89 -15.51
N THR A 38 15.51 30.20 -15.36
CA THR A 38 15.26 31.09 -16.49
C THR A 38 16.45 31.01 -17.45
N PRO A 39 16.25 30.62 -18.71
CA PRO A 39 17.35 30.48 -19.66
C PRO A 39 17.90 31.85 -20.11
N PRO A 40 19.11 31.91 -20.70
CA PRO A 40 19.61 33.11 -21.38
C PRO A 40 18.70 33.52 -22.56
N LYS A 41 18.76 34.80 -22.95
CA LYS A 41 17.85 35.41 -23.93
C LYS A 41 17.75 34.63 -25.25
N TRP A 42 18.89 34.20 -25.81
CA TRP A 42 18.92 33.43 -27.06
C TRP A 42 18.15 32.10 -27.03
N LYS A 43 18.00 31.47 -25.85
CA LYS A 43 17.16 30.27 -25.66
C LYS A 43 15.70 30.63 -25.48
N GLN A 44 15.40 31.75 -24.80
CA GLN A 44 14.04 32.28 -24.69
C GLN A 44 13.48 32.63 -26.07
N ASP A 45 14.30 33.22 -26.94
CA ASP A 45 13.96 33.54 -28.32
C ASP A 45 13.58 32.29 -29.14
N LYS A 46 14.08 31.10 -28.74
CA LYS A 46 13.71 29.77 -29.29
C LYS A 46 12.50 29.13 -28.59
N GLY A 47 11.78 29.86 -27.74
CA GLY A 47 10.60 29.39 -27.02
C GLY A 47 10.90 28.51 -25.80
N ILE A 48 12.13 28.47 -25.30
CA ILE A 48 12.50 27.73 -24.08
C ILE A 48 12.17 28.59 -22.86
N LYS A 49 11.32 28.07 -21.96
CA LYS A 49 10.93 28.76 -20.71
C LYS A 49 11.72 28.33 -19.48
N GLY A 50 12.39 27.18 -19.55
CA GLY A 50 13.17 26.64 -18.44
C GLY A 50 14.35 25.83 -18.94
N ASP A 51 15.48 25.94 -18.27
CA ASP A 51 16.74 25.27 -18.61
C ASP A 51 17.37 24.66 -17.37
N LEU A 52 17.95 23.47 -17.52
CA LEU A 52 18.62 22.75 -16.44
C LEU A 52 19.81 21.98 -16.99
N TRP A 53 20.95 22.16 -16.32
CA TRP A 53 22.16 21.38 -16.54
C TRP A 53 22.32 20.36 -15.42
N ALA A 54 22.61 19.12 -15.79
CA ALA A 54 22.87 18.03 -14.85
C ALA A 54 24.08 17.22 -15.28
N VAL A 55 24.74 16.56 -14.33
CA VAL A 55 25.83 15.62 -14.59
C VAL A 55 25.43 14.24 -14.07
N HIS A 56 25.60 13.20 -14.90
CA HIS A 56 25.36 11.82 -14.49
C HIS A 56 26.14 10.85 -15.38
N GLY A 57 26.64 9.75 -14.81
CA GLY A 57 27.35 8.71 -15.57
C GLY A 57 28.55 9.22 -16.39
N GLY A 58 29.23 10.27 -15.92
CA GLY A 58 30.38 10.88 -16.61
C GLY A 58 30.04 11.86 -17.75
N GLY A 59 28.76 12.15 -18.00
CA GLY A 59 28.33 13.09 -19.04
C GLY A 59 27.56 14.30 -18.49
N PHE A 60 27.54 15.39 -19.26
CA PHE A 60 26.70 16.57 -19.02
C PHE A 60 25.42 16.49 -19.85
N TYR A 61 24.29 16.73 -19.20
CA TYR A 61 22.97 16.77 -19.81
C TYR A 61 22.42 18.19 -19.75
N GLU A 62 21.86 18.66 -20.86
CA GLU A 62 21.08 19.88 -20.94
C GLU A 62 19.61 19.51 -21.16
N VAL A 63 18.73 19.98 -20.27
CA VAL A 63 17.30 19.73 -20.34
C VAL A 63 16.56 21.05 -20.51
N ALA A 64 15.91 21.21 -21.68
CA ALA A 64 15.12 22.38 -22.02
C ALA A 64 13.62 22.09 -21.90
N LYS A 65 12.91 22.95 -21.16
CA LYS A 65 11.44 22.94 -21.09
C LYS A 65 10.88 24.06 -21.97
N TYR A 66 10.14 23.69 -23.00
CA TYR A 66 9.52 24.62 -23.94
C TYR A 66 8.25 25.27 -23.38
N GLN A 67 7.97 26.50 -23.81
CA GLN A 67 6.74 27.20 -23.46
C GLN A 67 5.53 26.56 -24.13
N ARG A 68 5.60 26.38 -25.45
CA ARG A 68 4.56 25.77 -26.30
C ARG A 68 4.99 24.37 -26.77
N GLY A 69 6.12 24.28 -27.45
CA GLY A 69 6.71 23.05 -28.00
C GLY A 69 7.97 23.39 -28.80
N PRO A 70 8.74 22.39 -29.25
CA PRO A 70 9.91 22.61 -30.10
C PRO A 70 9.51 23.07 -31.51
N GLU A 71 10.42 23.70 -32.24
CA GLU A 71 10.23 24.13 -33.65
C GLU A 71 9.90 22.94 -34.56
N LYS A 72 10.58 21.81 -34.35
CA LYS A 72 10.30 20.54 -35.01
C LYS A 72 10.07 19.49 -33.94
N MET A 73 8.95 18.77 -34.06
CA MET A 73 8.68 17.64 -33.18
C MET A 73 9.72 16.53 -33.40
N PRO A 74 10.33 15.99 -32.33
CA PRO A 74 11.28 14.89 -32.45
C PRO A 74 10.56 13.62 -32.93
N GLU A 75 11.28 12.78 -33.67
CA GLU A 75 10.77 11.47 -34.13
C GLU A 75 10.46 10.54 -32.96
N THR A 76 11.23 10.66 -31.88
CA THR A 76 11.08 9.84 -30.67
C THR A 76 10.65 10.70 -29.50
N LEU A 77 9.51 10.34 -28.92
CA LEU A 77 9.02 10.88 -27.65
C LEU A 77 8.91 9.76 -26.64
N HIS A 78 9.61 9.90 -25.52
CA HIS A 78 9.48 8.97 -24.41
C HIS A 78 8.25 9.34 -23.57
N TRP A 79 7.38 8.36 -23.31
CA TRP A 79 6.14 8.55 -22.55
C TRP A 79 6.20 7.77 -21.23
N PHE A 80 6.29 8.49 -20.11
CA PHE A 80 6.33 7.94 -18.75
C PHE A 80 4.94 7.51 -18.26
N LYS A 81 4.38 6.50 -18.94
CA LYS A 81 3.06 5.91 -18.63
C LYS A 81 3.16 4.46 -18.20
N TRP A 82 4.17 3.75 -18.71
CA TRP A 82 4.29 2.32 -18.53
C TRP A 82 4.70 1.97 -17.11
N GLU A 83 5.46 2.82 -16.45
CA GLU A 83 5.81 2.68 -15.05
C GLU A 83 4.54 2.64 -14.19
N ALA A 84 3.64 3.61 -14.38
CA ALA A 84 2.35 3.64 -13.67
C ALA A 84 1.46 2.43 -14.00
N TYR A 85 1.31 2.09 -15.29
CA TYR A 85 0.42 1.03 -15.73
C TYR A 85 0.91 -0.35 -15.31
N THR A 86 2.22 -0.60 -15.40
CA THR A 86 2.82 -1.88 -15.00
C THR A 86 2.81 -2.04 -13.48
N THR A 87 3.05 -0.97 -12.70
CA THR A 87 2.87 -1.04 -11.24
C THR A 87 1.43 -1.37 -10.87
N TRP A 88 0.45 -0.71 -11.48
CA TRP A 88 -0.96 -0.98 -11.18
C TRP A 88 -1.36 -2.40 -11.57
N LEU A 89 -1.02 -2.84 -12.80
CA LEU A 89 -1.38 -4.16 -13.28
C LEU A 89 -0.77 -5.26 -12.42
N SER A 90 0.52 -5.15 -12.10
CA SER A 90 1.21 -6.11 -11.22
C SER A 90 0.67 -6.08 -9.78
N GLY A 91 0.35 -4.89 -9.25
CA GLY A 91 -0.21 -4.75 -7.90
C GLY A 91 -1.62 -5.33 -7.78
N PHE A 92 -2.46 -5.08 -8.78
CA PHE A 92 -3.81 -5.64 -8.84
C PHE A 92 -3.79 -7.15 -9.06
N LEU A 93 -2.84 -7.65 -9.84
CA LEU A 93 -2.61 -9.09 -9.99
C LEU A 93 -2.19 -9.73 -8.66
N LEU A 94 -1.31 -9.08 -7.87
CA LEU A 94 -0.96 -9.54 -6.53
C LEU A 94 -2.14 -9.52 -5.56
N LEU A 95 -2.94 -8.46 -5.59
CA LEU A 95 -4.15 -8.37 -4.79
C LEU A 95 -5.09 -9.54 -5.12
N SER A 96 -5.27 -9.81 -6.41
CA SER A 96 -6.11 -10.91 -6.88
C SER A 96 -5.57 -12.29 -6.47
N LEU A 97 -4.27 -12.53 -6.67
CA LEU A 97 -3.64 -13.80 -6.35
C LEU A 97 -3.62 -14.10 -4.85
N ILE A 98 -3.33 -13.09 -4.02
CA ILE A 98 -3.12 -13.30 -2.58
C ILE A 98 -4.40 -13.09 -1.80
N TYR A 99 -5.16 -12.03 -2.07
CA TYR A 99 -6.29 -11.63 -1.24
C TYR A 99 -7.66 -12.04 -1.80
N TYR A 100 -7.76 -12.36 -3.10
CA TYR A 100 -9.03 -12.85 -3.67
C TYR A 100 -9.03 -14.36 -3.82
N HIS A 101 -8.00 -14.95 -4.45
CA HIS A 101 -7.87 -16.41 -4.47
C HIS A 101 -7.61 -16.99 -3.07
N GLY A 102 -6.79 -16.31 -2.26
CA GLY A 102 -6.53 -16.65 -0.86
C GLY A 102 -7.45 -15.95 0.15
N ALA A 103 -8.65 -15.52 -0.23
CA ALA A 103 -9.51 -14.66 0.58
C ALA A 103 -9.78 -15.19 2.00
N SER A 104 -10.10 -16.48 2.14
CA SER A 104 -10.35 -17.11 3.44
C SER A 104 -9.14 -17.02 4.38
N ILE A 105 -7.93 -16.96 3.82
CA ILE A 105 -6.66 -16.95 4.58
C ILE A 105 -6.18 -15.54 4.87
N TYR A 106 -6.18 -14.67 3.85
CA TYR A 106 -5.48 -13.38 3.92
C TYR A 106 -6.41 -12.18 4.04
N LEU A 107 -7.67 -12.29 3.60
CA LEU A 107 -8.62 -11.18 3.58
C LEU A 107 -9.64 -11.27 4.72
N ILE A 108 -10.17 -12.45 4.99
CA ILE A 108 -11.26 -12.65 5.96
C ILE A 108 -10.68 -12.96 7.34
N ASP A 109 -11.18 -12.23 8.33
CA ASP A 109 -11.02 -12.52 9.74
C ASP A 109 -12.42 -12.65 10.38
N PRO A 110 -12.85 -13.88 10.74
CA PRO A 110 -14.16 -14.11 11.35
C PRO A 110 -14.40 -13.36 12.66
N ASN A 111 -13.33 -12.96 13.38
CA ASN A 111 -13.43 -12.18 14.60
C ASN A 111 -13.74 -10.70 14.34
N VAL A 112 -13.45 -10.22 13.12
CA VAL A 112 -13.80 -8.86 12.68
C VAL A 112 -15.20 -8.87 12.08
N MET A 113 -15.40 -9.70 11.05
CA MET A 113 -16.69 -9.87 10.39
C MET A 113 -16.74 -11.22 9.68
N GLN A 114 -17.80 -11.99 9.93
CA GLN A 114 -18.05 -13.23 9.18
C GLN A 114 -18.51 -12.87 7.77
N LEU A 115 -17.67 -13.15 6.78
CA LEU A 115 -17.93 -12.91 5.37
C LEU A 115 -17.68 -14.18 4.56
N THR A 116 -18.46 -14.35 3.50
CA THR A 116 -18.10 -15.31 2.45
C THR A 116 -16.95 -14.73 1.61
N PRO A 117 -16.13 -15.57 0.95
CA PRO A 117 -15.10 -15.11 0.02
C PRO A 117 -15.65 -14.15 -1.05
N THR A 118 -16.82 -14.45 -1.61
CA THR A 118 -17.47 -13.62 -2.62
C THR A 118 -17.84 -12.24 -2.07
N ASP A 119 -18.44 -12.17 -0.89
CA ASP A 119 -18.81 -10.90 -0.26
C ASP A 119 -17.58 -10.06 0.07
N ALA A 120 -16.51 -10.69 0.56
CA ALA A 120 -15.26 -10.02 0.87
C ALA A 120 -14.62 -9.41 -0.39
N ILE A 121 -14.60 -10.15 -1.50
CA ILE A 121 -14.08 -9.68 -2.79
C ILE A 121 -14.93 -8.52 -3.32
N ILE A 122 -16.25 -8.64 -3.34
CA ILE A 122 -17.15 -7.59 -3.83
C ILE A 122 -16.98 -6.30 -3.01
N ARG A 123 -16.93 -6.41 -1.67
CA ARG A 123 -16.66 -5.25 -0.80
C ARG A 123 -15.29 -4.64 -1.08
N GLY A 124 -14.27 -5.47 -1.29
CA GLY A 124 -12.91 -5.02 -1.59
C GLY A 124 -12.82 -4.24 -2.89
N LEU A 125 -13.40 -4.80 -3.97
CA LEU A 125 -13.51 -4.13 -5.27
C LEU A 125 -14.38 -2.86 -5.17
N GLY A 126 -15.46 -2.90 -4.39
CA GLY A 126 -16.33 -1.76 -4.11
C GLY A 126 -15.59 -0.61 -3.44
N LEU A 127 -14.72 -0.88 -2.47
CA LEU A 127 -13.88 0.16 -1.84
C LEU A 127 -12.89 0.77 -2.84
N ILE A 128 -12.24 -0.05 -3.67
CA ILE A 128 -11.24 0.40 -4.64
C ILE A 128 -11.88 1.22 -5.76
N PHE A 129 -12.85 0.66 -6.47
CA PHE A 129 -13.46 1.32 -7.62
C PHE A 129 -14.49 2.36 -7.21
N GLY A 130 -15.26 2.13 -6.14
CA GLY A 130 -16.14 3.16 -5.57
C GLY A 130 -15.36 4.38 -5.09
N GLY A 131 -14.24 4.17 -4.40
CA GLY A 131 -13.35 5.26 -4.00
C GLY A 131 -12.74 6.01 -5.19
N LEU A 132 -12.33 5.28 -6.24
CA LEU A 132 -11.88 5.88 -7.50
C LEU A 132 -12.99 6.74 -8.15
N PHE A 133 -14.23 6.27 -8.20
CA PHE A 133 -15.35 7.01 -8.79
C PHE A 133 -15.65 8.30 -8.00
N ILE A 134 -15.67 8.23 -6.67
CA ILE A 134 -15.85 9.42 -5.82
C ILE A 134 -14.72 10.42 -6.08
N TYR A 135 -13.48 9.95 -6.12
CA TYR A 135 -12.32 10.80 -6.39
C TYR A 135 -12.36 11.44 -7.79
N GLU A 136 -12.71 10.68 -8.83
CA GLU A 136 -12.85 11.21 -10.19
C GLU A 136 -14.00 12.20 -10.30
N GLY A 137 -15.14 11.91 -9.68
CA GLY A 137 -16.27 12.84 -9.58
C GLY A 137 -15.85 14.16 -8.94
N ALA A 138 -15.13 14.09 -7.82
CA ALA A 138 -14.60 15.27 -7.13
C ALA A 138 -13.66 16.08 -8.03
N CYS A 139 -12.75 15.43 -8.75
CA CYS A 139 -11.81 16.12 -9.63
C CYS A 139 -12.45 16.71 -10.89
N ARG A 140 -13.60 16.19 -11.34
CA ARG A 140 -14.37 16.74 -12.47
C ARG A 140 -15.38 17.81 -12.05
N SER A 141 -15.64 17.93 -10.75
CA SER A 141 -16.52 18.94 -10.18
C SER A 141 -15.82 20.29 -9.94
N ALA A 142 -16.59 21.31 -9.54
CA ALA A 142 -16.05 22.61 -9.13
C ALA A 142 -15.09 22.52 -7.92
N LEU A 143 -15.13 21.43 -7.16
CA LEU A 143 -14.24 21.22 -6.01
C LEU A 143 -12.76 21.20 -6.40
N SER A 144 -12.42 20.84 -7.64
CA SER A 144 -11.05 20.86 -8.14
C SER A 144 -10.40 22.25 -8.09
N ARG A 145 -11.20 23.32 -7.96
CA ARG A 145 -10.76 24.71 -7.85
C ARG A 145 -10.43 25.13 -6.41
N TYR A 146 -10.74 24.29 -5.42
CA TYR A 146 -10.56 24.57 -3.99
C TYR A 146 -9.62 23.52 -3.35
N PRO A 147 -8.28 23.68 -3.47
CA PRO A 147 -7.32 22.66 -3.05
C PRO A 147 -7.45 22.21 -1.58
N ALA A 148 -7.75 23.14 -0.67
CA ALA A 148 -7.92 22.82 0.75
C ALA A 148 -9.14 21.92 1.00
N LEU A 149 -10.29 22.28 0.41
CA LEU A 149 -11.50 21.47 0.51
C LEU A 149 -11.34 20.11 -0.17
N PHE A 150 -10.64 20.07 -1.31
CA PHE A 150 -10.31 18.83 -1.99
C PHE A 150 -9.43 17.93 -1.11
N GLY A 151 -8.42 18.50 -0.44
CA GLY A 151 -7.56 17.78 0.49
C GLY A 151 -8.36 17.18 1.66
N ILE A 152 -9.28 17.95 2.25
CA ILE A 152 -10.18 17.46 3.31
C ILE A 152 -11.06 16.33 2.80
N LEU A 153 -11.68 16.47 1.61
CA LEU A 153 -12.46 15.40 1.00
C LEU A 153 -11.62 14.12 0.84
N LEU A 154 -10.40 14.24 0.33
CA LEU A 154 -9.52 13.09 0.14
C LEU A 154 -9.16 12.43 1.48
N LEU A 155 -8.91 13.21 2.53
CA LEU A 155 -8.68 12.68 3.87
C LEU A 155 -9.91 11.98 4.44
N VAL A 156 -11.11 12.54 4.26
CA VAL A 156 -12.37 11.91 4.69
C VAL A 156 -12.62 10.62 3.90
N LEU A 157 -12.39 10.62 2.59
CA LEU A 157 -12.54 9.44 1.74
C LEU A 157 -11.58 8.32 2.19
N LEU A 158 -10.29 8.62 2.35
CA LEU A 158 -9.30 7.64 2.80
C LEU A 158 -9.55 7.19 4.24
N GLY A 159 -10.02 8.08 5.11
CA GLY A 159 -10.42 7.74 6.48
C GLY A 159 -11.61 6.81 6.52
N ALA A 160 -12.66 7.10 5.73
CA ALA A 160 -13.84 6.26 5.61
C ALA A 160 -13.50 4.88 5.04
N VAL A 161 -12.70 4.83 3.96
CA VAL A 161 -12.26 3.55 3.39
C VAL A 161 -11.38 2.77 4.37
N SER A 162 -10.46 3.44 5.08
CA SER A 162 -9.63 2.79 6.09
C SER A 162 -10.48 2.22 7.23
N TYR A 163 -11.45 3.00 7.72
CA TYR A 163 -12.38 2.57 8.76
C TYR A 163 -13.21 1.36 8.30
N LEU A 164 -13.88 1.45 7.14
CA LEU A 164 -14.67 0.34 6.62
C LEU A 164 -13.81 -0.90 6.38
N ALA A 165 -12.63 -0.74 5.78
CA ALA A 165 -11.73 -1.85 5.51
C ALA A 165 -11.30 -2.58 6.79
N THR A 166 -10.94 -1.86 7.87
CA THR A 166 -10.53 -2.50 9.14
C THR A 166 -11.69 -3.11 9.92
N HIS A 167 -12.93 -2.74 9.62
CA HIS A 167 -14.13 -3.33 10.23
C HIS A 167 -14.75 -4.45 9.39
N TRP A 168 -14.28 -4.66 8.16
CA TRP A 168 -14.77 -5.73 7.27
C TRP A 168 -13.73 -6.83 7.06
N PHE A 169 -12.45 -6.50 7.06
CA PHE A 169 -11.37 -7.41 6.69
C PHE A 169 -10.40 -7.62 7.83
N SER A 170 -9.53 -8.63 7.68
CA SER A 170 -8.32 -8.73 8.49
C SER A 170 -7.53 -7.41 8.42
N GLY A 171 -6.87 -6.99 9.50
CA GLY A 171 -6.13 -5.73 9.50
C GLY A 171 -5.11 -5.63 8.36
N ARG A 172 -4.48 -6.76 8.03
CA ARG A 172 -3.59 -6.91 6.89
C ARG A 172 -4.31 -6.70 5.55
N GLY A 173 -5.45 -7.36 5.36
CA GLY A 173 -6.30 -7.20 4.17
C GLY A 173 -6.81 -5.78 4.00
N ALA A 174 -7.15 -5.12 5.11
CA ALA A 174 -7.61 -3.74 5.15
C ALA A 174 -6.54 -2.77 4.61
N PHE A 175 -5.31 -2.84 5.13
CA PHE A 175 -4.22 -1.98 4.68
C PHE A 175 -3.93 -2.17 3.18
N MET A 176 -3.94 -3.42 2.69
CA MET A 176 -3.71 -3.68 1.27
C MET A 176 -4.82 -3.13 0.38
N HIS A 177 -6.08 -3.14 0.81
CA HIS A 177 -7.19 -2.54 0.05
C HIS A 177 -7.13 -1.01 0.03
N VAL A 178 -6.74 -0.37 1.13
CA VAL A 178 -6.47 1.08 1.15
C VAL A 178 -5.31 1.42 0.22
N GLY A 179 -4.22 0.65 0.26
CA GLY A 179 -3.10 0.80 -0.66
C GLY A 179 -3.49 0.60 -2.13
N ALA A 180 -4.33 -0.40 -2.42
CA ALA A 180 -4.85 -0.68 -3.75
C ALA A 180 -5.75 0.46 -4.26
N LEU A 181 -6.59 1.05 -3.40
CA LEU A 181 -7.35 2.25 -3.73
C LEU A 181 -6.42 3.41 -4.09
N ILE A 182 -5.43 3.72 -3.23
CA ILE A 182 -4.48 4.81 -3.47
C ILE A 182 -3.72 4.57 -4.79
N GLY A 183 -3.19 3.37 -5.00
CA GLY A 183 -2.51 2.99 -6.24
C GLY A 183 -3.41 3.10 -7.47
N THR A 184 -4.69 2.72 -7.34
CA THR A 184 -5.69 2.84 -8.41
C THR A 184 -6.04 4.28 -8.74
N ILE A 185 -6.19 5.14 -7.72
CA ILE A 185 -6.32 6.59 -7.90
C ILE A 185 -5.09 7.15 -8.62
N MET A 186 -3.88 6.76 -8.19
CA MET A 186 -2.64 7.28 -8.75
C MET A 186 -2.40 6.85 -10.20
N ALA A 187 -2.68 5.59 -10.53
CA ALA A 187 -2.59 5.09 -11.91
C ALA A 187 -3.73 5.64 -12.78
N GLY A 188 -4.94 5.76 -12.21
CA GLY A 188 -6.09 6.39 -12.83
C GLY A 188 -5.83 7.86 -13.19
N ASN A 189 -5.14 8.62 -12.34
CA ASN A 189 -4.68 9.97 -12.64
C ASN A 189 -3.82 10.03 -13.91
N VAL A 190 -2.91 9.06 -14.07
CA VAL A 190 -2.07 8.94 -15.27
C VAL A 190 -2.91 8.58 -16.49
N PHE A 191 -3.78 7.58 -16.35
CA PHE A 191 -4.58 7.01 -17.43
C PHE A 191 -5.70 7.95 -17.92
N PHE A 192 -6.52 8.47 -17.02
CA PHE A 192 -7.71 9.25 -17.37
C PHE A 192 -7.43 10.72 -17.67
N LYS A 193 -6.35 11.31 -17.13
CA LYS A 193 -6.11 12.76 -17.30
C LYS A 193 -4.74 13.16 -17.80
N ILE A 194 -3.65 12.65 -17.21
CA ILE A 194 -2.29 13.11 -17.58
C ILE A 194 -1.96 12.69 -19.02
N MET A 195 -2.08 11.41 -19.35
CA MET A 195 -1.73 10.92 -20.70
C MET A 195 -2.62 11.50 -21.81
N PRO A 196 -3.95 11.57 -21.66
CA PRO A 196 -4.80 12.25 -22.63
C PRO A 196 -4.43 13.73 -22.82
N ALA A 197 -4.17 14.46 -21.73
CA ALA A 197 -3.75 15.86 -21.80
C ALA A 197 -2.42 16.03 -22.54
N GLN A 198 -1.42 15.19 -22.25
CA GLN A 198 -0.13 15.23 -22.93
C GLN A 198 -0.26 14.90 -24.43
N ARG A 199 -1.11 13.94 -24.81
CA ARG A 199 -1.40 13.64 -26.23
C ARG A 199 -2.05 14.81 -26.94
N LEU A 200 -3.03 15.47 -26.33
CA LEU A 200 -3.68 16.66 -26.89
C LEU A 200 -2.67 17.81 -27.05
N MET A 201 -1.77 18.00 -26.07
CA MET A 201 -0.70 19.00 -26.20
C MET A 201 0.24 18.69 -27.37
N VAL A 202 0.65 17.43 -27.52
CA VAL A 202 1.51 17.01 -28.64
C VAL A 202 0.81 17.18 -29.99
N ASP A 203 -0.48 16.80 -30.09
CA ASP A 203 -1.28 17.02 -31.30
C ASP A 203 -1.42 18.51 -31.65
N ALA A 204 -1.67 19.36 -30.66
CA ALA A 204 -1.79 20.80 -30.87
C ALA A 204 -0.47 21.41 -31.37
N VAL A 205 0.66 21.03 -30.77
CA VAL A 205 1.99 21.48 -31.24
C VAL A 205 2.26 20.99 -32.66
N THR A 206 1.99 19.71 -32.94
CA THR A 206 2.28 19.07 -34.24
C THR A 206 1.47 19.73 -35.36
N ASN A 207 0.21 20.09 -35.09
CA ASN A 207 -0.69 20.71 -36.06
C ASN A 207 -0.71 22.24 -35.97
N ASN A 208 0.24 22.86 -35.26
CA ASN A 208 0.32 24.30 -35.04
C ASN A 208 -0.97 24.96 -34.49
N LYS A 209 -1.76 24.22 -33.72
CA LYS A 209 -2.97 24.69 -33.04
C LYS A 209 -2.64 25.33 -31.70
N GLU A 210 -3.54 26.14 -31.17
CA GLU A 210 -3.39 26.67 -29.81
C GLU A 210 -3.47 25.54 -28.76
N ILE A 211 -2.65 25.65 -27.71
CA ILE A 211 -2.67 24.71 -26.59
C ILE A 211 -3.62 25.26 -25.55
N ASP A 212 -4.67 24.50 -25.24
CA ASP A 212 -5.57 24.84 -24.14
C ASP A 212 -4.82 24.72 -22.79
N PRO A 213 -4.67 25.83 -22.03
CA PRO A 213 -4.00 25.83 -20.73
C PRO A 213 -4.64 24.88 -19.72
N ALA A 214 -5.95 24.60 -19.86
CA ALA A 214 -6.69 23.71 -18.96
C ALA A 214 -6.14 22.28 -18.96
N TRP A 215 -5.54 21.82 -20.08
CA TRP A 215 -4.95 20.48 -20.17
C TRP A 215 -3.76 20.33 -19.21
N GLY A 216 -2.82 21.28 -19.26
CA GLY A 216 -1.64 21.30 -18.41
C GLY A 216 -1.98 21.51 -16.94
N LEU A 217 -2.90 22.42 -16.62
CA LEU A 217 -3.36 22.68 -15.26
C LEU A 217 -4.00 21.45 -14.62
N ALA A 218 -4.89 20.77 -15.36
CA ALA A 218 -5.54 19.57 -14.85
C ALA A 218 -4.57 18.39 -14.68
N ALA A 219 -3.63 18.19 -15.61
CA ALA A 219 -2.59 17.18 -15.47
C ALA A 219 -1.67 17.47 -14.27
N LYS A 220 -1.31 18.74 -14.06
CA LYS A 220 -0.51 19.18 -12.91
C LYS A 220 -1.24 18.90 -11.58
N LEU A 221 -2.54 19.20 -11.50
CA LEU A 221 -3.33 18.90 -10.29
C LEU A 221 -3.25 17.41 -9.92
N ARG A 222 -3.44 16.52 -10.90
CA ARG A 222 -3.35 15.07 -10.67
C ARG A 222 -1.95 14.62 -10.27
N SER A 223 -0.91 15.19 -10.88
CA SER A 223 0.48 14.93 -10.51
C SER A 223 0.78 15.35 -9.07
N VAL A 224 0.25 16.50 -8.62
CA VAL A 224 0.38 16.94 -7.22
C VAL A 224 -0.30 15.96 -6.26
N HIS A 225 -1.49 15.44 -6.58
CA HIS A 225 -2.15 14.42 -5.77
C HIS A 225 -1.29 13.15 -5.65
N ASN A 226 -0.76 12.63 -6.77
CA ASN A 226 0.12 11.45 -6.77
C ASN A 226 1.36 11.68 -5.90
N ASN A 227 1.94 12.87 -5.97
CA ASN A 227 3.12 13.23 -5.20
C ASN A 227 2.90 13.14 -3.69
N TYR A 228 1.79 13.68 -3.17
CA TYR A 228 1.47 13.60 -1.74
C TYR A 228 1.11 12.18 -1.28
N LEU A 229 0.51 11.38 -2.17
CA LEU A 229 0.14 9.99 -1.89
C LEU A 229 1.33 9.01 -1.94
N THR A 230 2.49 9.44 -2.44
CA THR A 230 3.65 8.57 -2.65
C THR A 230 4.23 7.99 -1.35
N LEU A 231 4.47 8.81 -0.31
CA LEU A 231 5.01 8.29 0.95
C LEU A 231 3.99 7.41 1.71
N PRO A 232 2.70 7.80 1.80
CA PRO A 232 1.66 6.92 2.34
C PRO A 232 1.59 5.54 1.67
N VAL A 233 1.59 5.49 0.32
CA VAL A 233 1.48 4.19 -0.38
C VAL A 233 2.73 3.33 -0.19
N LEU A 234 3.93 3.93 -0.14
CA LEU A 234 5.18 3.21 0.18
C LEU A 234 5.13 2.58 1.57
N PHE A 235 4.64 3.32 2.57
CA PHE A 235 4.45 2.76 3.91
C PHE A 235 3.50 1.56 3.88
N ILE A 236 2.36 1.67 3.18
CA ILE A 236 1.40 0.57 3.07
C ILE A 236 2.06 -0.67 2.43
N MET A 237 2.88 -0.51 1.39
CA MET A 237 3.58 -1.64 0.75
C MET A 237 4.44 -2.43 1.74
N ILE A 238 5.14 -1.75 2.66
CA ILE A 238 6.00 -2.40 3.66
C ILE A 238 5.29 -2.76 4.97
N SER A 239 4.07 -2.26 5.19
CA SER A 239 3.34 -2.41 6.46
C SER A 239 3.11 -3.86 6.88
N ASN A 240 3.08 -4.81 5.93
CA ASN A 240 2.98 -6.24 6.20
C ASN A 240 4.11 -6.78 7.09
N HIS A 241 5.26 -6.11 7.12
CA HIS A 241 6.40 -6.46 7.98
C HIS A 241 6.29 -5.89 9.39
N TYR A 242 5.25 -5.10 9.66
CA TYR A 242 5.07 -4.33 10.89
C TYR A 242 3.66 -4.57 11.46
N PRO A 243 3.41 -5.76 12.07
CA PRO A 243 2.08 -6.16 12.54
C PRO A 243 1.45 -5.24 13.58
N MET A 244 2.28 -4.57 14.39
CA MET A 244 1.84 -3.57 15.36
C MET A 244 1.03 -2.43 14.75
N THR A 245 1.18 -2.15 13.46
CA THR A 245 0.45 -1.07 12.79
C THR A 245 -0.97 -1.46 12.42
N PHE A 246 -1.20 -2.70 11.97
CA PHE A 246 -2.49 -3.15 11.44
C PHE A 246 -3.29 -4.05 12.41
N GLN A 247 -2.67 -4.55 13.48
CA GLN A 247 -3.38 -5.26 14.57
C GLN A 247 -3.76 -4.35 15.74
N HIS A 248 -3.39 -3.07 15.67
CA HIS A 248 -3.80 -2.11 16.67
C HIS A 248 -5.34 -1.97 16.68
N PRO A 249 -6.01 -1.87 17.85
CA PRO A 249 -7.48 -1.74 17.92
C PRO A 249 -8.04 -0.57 17.09
N GLN A 250 -7.24 0.49 16.95
CA GLN A 250 -7.54 1.66 16.11
C GLN A 250 -6.66 1.66 14.84
N ALA A 251 -6.50 0.50 14.18
CA ALA A 251 -5.64 0.34 13.01
C ALA A 251 -5.93 1.34 11.89
N TRP A 252 -7.20 1.69 11.67
CA TRP A 252 -7.60 2.69 10.68
C TRP A 252 -7.02 4.07 11.02
N ALA A 253 -7.02 4.46 12.31
CA ALA A 253 -6.49 5.73 12.77
C ALA A 253 -4.97 5.74 12.74
N VAL A 254 -4.32 4.60 13.04
CA VAL A 254 -2.87 4.43 12.86
C VAL A 254 -2.47 4.65 11.41
N LEU A 255 -3.18 3.99 10.47
CA LEU A 255 -2.93 4.13 9.04
C LEU A 255 -3.10 5.59 8.58
N MET A 256 -4.19 6.24 9.01
CA MET A 256 -4.45 7.65 8.68
C MET A 256 -3.41 8.59 9.27
N ALA A 257 -3.02 8.40 10.54
CA ALA A 257 -2.01 9.23 11.20
C ALA A 257 -0.64 9.13 10.50
N ILE A 258 -0.18 7.90 10.21
CA ILE A 258 1.07 7.68 9.47
C ILE A 258 0.97 8.26 8.06
N GLY A 259 -0.16 8.08 7.37
CA GLY A 259 -0.41 8.65 6.05
C GLY A 259 -0.33 10.17 6.05
N VAL A 260 -1.02 10.84 6.97
CA VAL A 260 -1.01 12.31 7.09
C VAL A 260 0.38 12.84 7.41
N VAL A 261 1.07 12.24 8.38
CA VAL A 261 2.43 12.66 8.75
C VAL A 261 3.40 12.42 7.60
N SER A 262 3.25 11.32 6.86
CA SER A 262 4.06 11.03 5.67
C SER A 262 3.82 12.05 4.55
N ALA A 263 2.56 12.43 4.29
CA ALA A 263 2.24 13.49 3.34
C ALA A 263 2.78 14.86 3.79
N TRP A 264 2.78 15.14 5.09
CA TRP A 264 3.37 16.35 5.67
C TRP A 264 4.91 16.37 5.53
N ILE A 265 5.59 15.26 5.78
CA ILE A 265 7.02 15.12 5.51
C ILE A 265 7.30 15.32 4.02
N ARG A 266 6.44 14.78 3.13
CA ARG A 266 6.56 15.03 1.68
C ARG A 266 6.42 16.51 1.35
N HIS A 267 5.54 17.24 2.05
CA HIS A 267 5.38 18.67 1.88
C HIS A 267 6.69 19.44 2.10
N TYR A 268 7.47 19.09 3.13
CA TYR A 268 8.78 19.69 3.36
C TYR A 268 9.70 19.56 2.14
N PHE A 269 9.79 18.36 1.55
CA PHE A 269 10.62 18.16 0.36
C PHE A 269 10.09 18.97 -0.82
N ASN A 270 8.77 19.06 -1.01
CA ASN A 270 8.20 19.91 -2.07
C ASN A 270 8.59 21.38 -1.90
N LEU A 271 8.55 21.92 -0.68
CA LEU A 271 9.00 23.29 -0.38
C LEU A 271 10.49 23.46 -0.66
N LYS A 272 11.31 22.50 -0.21
CA LYS A 272 12.76 22.52 -0.43
C LYS A 272 13.11 22.52 -1.92
N HIS A 273 12.40 21.75 -2.74
CA HIS A 273 12.63 21.71 -4.19
C HIS A 273 12.39 23.06 -4.86
N VAL A 274 11.46 23.89 -4.36
CA VAL A 274 11.22 25.25 -4.87
C VAL A 274 12.06 26.32 -4.16
N GLY A 275 13.11 25.92 -3.44
CA GLY A 275 14.03 26.83 -2.74
C GLY A 275 13.52 27.36 -1.39
N ILE A 276 12.35 26.91 -0.92
CA ILE A 276 11.78 27.33 0.37
C ILE A 276 12.26 26.36 1.46
N SER A 277 13.23 26.78 2.28
CA SER A 277 13.68 26.01 3.43
C SER A 277 12.80 26.30 4.65
N ARG A 278 11.95 25.34 5.05
CA ARG A 278 11.18 25.39 6.30
C ARG A 278 11.41 24.12 7.13
N PRO A 279 12.55 24.01 7.84
CA PRO A 279 12.90 22.82 8.62
C PRO A 279 11.86 22.45 9.68
N SER A 280 11.09 23.42 10.18
CA SER A 280 9.99 23.20 11.13
C SER A 280 8.96 22.18 10.62
N VAL A 281 8.70 22.11 9.31
CA VAL A 281 7.78 21.12 8.71
C VAL A 281 8.33 19.70 8.89
N LEU A 282 9.63 19.50 8.65
CA LEU A 282 10.28 18.20 8.84
C LEU A 282 10.35 17.83 10.33
N ILE A 283 10.71 18.78 11.19
CA ILE A 283 10.81 18.57 12.65
C ILE A 283 9.45 18.18 13.22
N THR A 284 8.39 18.92 12.88
CA THR A 284 7.02 18.60 13.34
C THR A 284 6.54 17.25 12.78
N GLY A 285 6.89 16.90 11.54
CA GLY A 285 6.64 15.57 11.00
C GLY A 285 7.36 14.45 11.75
N ALA A 286 8.64 14.65 12.09
CA ALA A 286 9.42 13.70 12.87
C ALA A 286 8.87 13.53 14.29
N ILE A 287 8.52 14.63 14.96
CA ILE A 287 7.84 14.60 16.27
C ILE A 287 6.50 13.85 16.16
N GLY A 288 5.71 14.13 15.12
CA GLY A 288 4.46 13.41 14.87
C GLY A 288 4.66 11.90 14.71
N MET A 289 5.70 11.48 13.98
CA MET A 289 6.03 10.06 13.83
C MET A 289 6.47 9.42 15.15
N LEU A 290 7.24 10.13 15.98
CA LEU A 290 7.63 9.66 17.33
C LEU A 290 6.42 9.52 18.26
N ILE A 291 5.48 10.48 18.21
CA ILE A 291 4.22 10.41 18.98
C ILE A 291 3.41 9.18 18.55
N ILE A 292 3.28 8.94 17.24
CA ILE A 292 2.59 7.75 16.71
C ILE A 292 3.31 6.48 17.15
N ALA A 293 4.64 6.42 17.06
CA ALA A 293 5.42 5.27 17.51
C ALA A 293 5.22 4.98 19.00
N GLY A 294 5.21 6.02 19.84
CA GLY A 294 4.90 5.90 21.27
C GLY A 294 3.47 5.41 21.51
N TRP A 295 2.49 5.95 20.80
CA TRP A 295 1.07 5.55 20.92
C TRP A 295 0.83 4.10 20.50
N VAL A 296 1.42 3.67 19.38
CA VAL A 296 1.28 2.31 18.83
C VAL A 296 2.04 1.29 19.67
N SER A 297 3.20 1.66 20.21
CA SER A 297 4.04 0.76 21.02
C SER A 297 3.68 0.77 22.50
N TYR A 298 2.77 1.63 22.95
CA TYR A 298 2.39 1.70 24.35
C TYR A 298 1.76 0.36 24.78
N PRO A 299 2.34 -0.36 25.76
CA PRO A 299 1.79 -1.61 26.23
C PRO A 299 0.39 -1.36 26.79
N ARG A 300 -0.62 -1.81 26.08
CA ARG A 300 -1.97 -1.82 26.63
C ARG A 300 -2.11 -3.09 27.44
N SER A 301 -2.19 -2.94 28.76
CA SER A 301 -2.82 -3.94 29.60
C SER A 301 -4.16 -4.26 28.94
N THR A 302 -4.39 -5.52 28.56
CA THR A 302 -5.70 -5.99 28.13
C THR A 302 -6.60 -6.05 29.36
N SER A 303 -6.89 -4.89 29.92
CA SER A 303 -7.93 -4.66 30.91
C SER A 303 -9.12 -4.11 30.14
N ASP A 304 -10.24 -4.83 30.22
CA ASP A 304 -11.57 -4.40 29.77
C ASP A 304 -11.76 -4.25 28.25
N SER A 305 -11.78 -5.37 27.54
CA SER A 305 -13.02 -5.60 26.81
C SER A 305 -14.03 -6.05 27.87
N PRO A 306 -15.26 -5.51 27.92
CA PRO A 306 -16.32 -6.26 28.54
C PRO A 306 -16.24 -7.65 27.91
N GLU A 307 -16.23 -8.69 28.74
CA GLU A 307 -16.90 -9.91 28.32
C GLU A 307 -18.29 -9.47 27.86
N ASN A 308 -18.44 -9.11 26.57
CA ASN A 308 -19.48 -9.79 25.83
C ASN A 308 -19.16 -11.23 26.14
N PRO A 309 -20.02 -11.94 26.89
CA PRO A 309 -19.86 -13.36 27.02
C PRO A 309 -19.69 -13.79 25.57
N ILE A 310 -18.50 -14.29 25.25
CA ILE A 310 -18.40 -15.21 24.15
C ILE A 310 -19.49 -16.17 24.56
N VAL A 311 -20.64 -16.11 23.87
CA VAL A 311 -21.44 -17.29 23.69
C VAL A 311 -20.40 -18.21 23.10
N ALA A 312 -19.74 -18.97 23.99
CA ALA A 312 -18.96 -20.10 23.61
C ALA A 312 -19.86 -20.75 22.57
N PRO A 313 -19.40 -20.96 21.34
CA PRO A 313 -20.03 -22.00 20.57
C PRO A 313 -19.99 -23.20 21.52
N THR A 314 -21.15 -23.49 22.08
CA THR A 314 -21.34 -24.49 23.12
C THR A 314 -21.34 -25.87 22.47
N ALA A 315 -20.87 -25.95 21.23
CA ALA A 315 -20.22 -27.11 20.69
C ALA A 315 -18.78 -27.09 21.21
N GLN A 316 -18.52 -27.79 22.32
CA GLN A 316 -17.22 -28.44 22.47
C GLN A 316 -16.99 -29.22 21.18
N VAL A 317 -16.17 -28.67 20.28
CA VAL A 317 -15.76 -29.40 19.08
C VAL A 317 -15.03 -30.62 19.62
N THR A 318 -15.69 -31.77 19.55
CA THR A 318 -15.12 -33.02 20.02
C THR A 318 -14.07 -33.41 19.01
N LEU A 319 -12.80 -33.15 19.34
CA LEU A 319 -11.68 -33.51 18.50
C LEU A 319 -11.49 -35.02 18.57
N ASN A 320 -11.27 -35.65 17.42
CA ASN A 320 -10.79 -37.03 17.42
C ASN A 320 -9.33 -37.09 17.92
N ASP A 321 -8.83 -38.29 18.21
CA ASP A 321 -7.48 -38.47 18.78
C ASP A 321 -6.36 -37.84 17.92
N VAL A 322 -6.52 -37.82 16.60
CA VAL A 322 -5.53 -37.26 15.67
C VAL A 322 -5.59 -35.73 15.67
N GLU A 323 -6.78 -35.16 15.68
CA GLU A 323 -7.01 -33.72 15.79
C GLU A 323 -6.52 -33.17 17.13
N GLN A 324 -6.81 -33.87 18.23
CA GLN A 324 -6.36 -33.49 19.57
C GLN A 324 -4.83 -33.47 19.66
N ASN A 325 -4.17 -34.51 19.14
CA ASN A 325 -2.71 -34.57 19.11
C ASN A 325 -2.11 -33.42 18.28
N ALA A 326 -2.66 -33.12 17.10
CA ALA A 326 -2.22 -31.99 16.30
C ALA A 326 -2.44 -30.64 17.01
N PHE A 327 -3.58 -30.49 17.71
CA PHE A 327 -3.87 -29.31 18.52
C PHE A 327 -2.81 -29.11 19.60
N ASP A 328 -2.49 -30.15 20.38
CA ASP A 328 -1.53 -30.08 21.49
C ASP A 328 -0.12 -29.71 21.00
N VAL A 329 0.31 -30.29 19.88
CA VAL A 329 1.58 -29.96 19.20
C VAL A 329 1.61 -28.48 18.79
N ILE A 330 0.53 -27.98 18.19
CA ILE A 330 0.44 -26.58 17.75
C ILE A 330 0.40 -25.62 18.95
N GLN A 331 -0.31 -25.96 20.02
CA GLN A 331 -0.31 -25.16 21.25
C GLN A 331 1.09 -25.08 21.85
N THR A 332 1.81 -26.20 21.90
CA THR A 332 3.17 -26.27 22.47
C THR A 332 4.18 -25.45 21.68
N HIS A 333 4.12 -25.50 20.34
CA HIS A 333 5.18 -24.94 19.50
C HIS A 333 4.84 -23.62 18.81
N CYS A 334 3.57 -23.26 18.67
CA CYS A 334 3.16 -22.10 17.88
C CYS A 334 2.42 -21.03 18.71
N ALA A 335 1.57 -21.43 19.68
CA ALA A 335 0.68 -20.49 20.37
C ALA A 335 1.43 -19.40 21.16
N ASN A 336 2.65 -19.67 21.65
CA ASN A 336 3.46 -18.66 22.35
C ASN A 336 3.70 -17.38 21.53
N CYS A 337 3.80 -17.50 20.20
CA CYS A 337 3.95 -16.36 19.30
C CYS A 337 2.66 -16.04 18.52
N HIS A 338 1.86 -17.05 18.20
CA HIS A 338 0.66 -16.95 17.38
C HIS A 338 -0.60 -17.02 18.25
N SER A 339 -0.74 -16.08 19.18
CA SER A 339 -1.90 -15.98 20.09
C SER A 339 -2.45 -14.56 20.11
N ALA A 340 -3.71 -14.40 20.50
CA ALA A 340 -4.27 -13.11 20.90
C ALA A 340 -3.51 -12.45 22.07
N LYS A 341 -2.84 -13.25 22.91
CA LYS A 341 -1.97 -12.80 24.00
C LYS A 341 -0.62 -13.53 23.93
N PRO A 342 0.27 -13.17 22.99
CA PRO A 342 1.58 -13.81 22.87
C PRO A 342 2.37 -13.72 24.17
N THR A 343 3.07 -14.80 24.51
CA THR A 343 3.90 -14.92 25.72
C THR A 343 5.40 -14.83 25.39
N ASP A 344 5.76 -14.81 24.11
CA ASP A 344 7.14 -14.66 23.66
C ASP A 344 7.68 -13.24 23.91
N ALA A 345 8.93 -13.14 24.38
CA ALA A 345 9.57 -11.87 24.69
C ALA A 345 9.86 -10.99 23.46
N LEU A 346 10.02 -11.59 22.27
CA LEU A 346 10.30 -10.87 21.03
C LEU A 346 9.03 -10.64 20.21
N PHE A 347 8.15 -11.64 20.15
CA PHE A 347 6.90 -11.57 19.39
C PHE A 347 5.73 -11.23 20.31
N VAL A 348 5.66 -9.98 20.74
CA VAL A 348 4.58 -9.45 21.59
C VAL A 348 3.26 -9.18 20.84
N ILE A 349 3.26 -9.37 19.51
CA ILE A 349 2.09 -9.31 18.63
C ILE A 349 2.20 -10.48 17.65
N ALA A 350 1.06 -11.15 17.40
CA ALA A 350 1.00 -12.30 16.51
C ALA A 350 1.56 -11.98 15.12
N PRO A 351 2.63 -12.66 14.65
CA PRO A 351 3.19 -12.41 13.33
C PRO A 351 2.13 -12.60 12.24
N LEU A 352 2.12 -11.69 11.25
CA LEU A 352 1.16 -11.66 10.14
C LEU A 352 -0.33 -11.52 10.54
N GLY A 353 -0.64 -11.33 11.82
CA GLY A 353 -2.03 -11.38 12.32
C GLY A 353 -2.59 -12.78 12.44
N LEU A 354 -1.73 -13.80 12.44
CA LEU A 354 -2.13 -15.19 12.54
C LEU A 354 -2.20 -15.62 14.01
N MET A 355 -3.41 -15.84 14.51
CA MET A 355 -3.68 -16.38 15.85
C MET A 355 -4.12 -17.85 15.74
N LEU A 356 -3.70 -18.69 16.67
CA LEU A 356 -3.89 -20.15 16.70
C LEU A 356 -4.38 -20.62 18.08
N ASP A 357 -5.15 -19.78 18.78
CA ASP A 357 -5.65 -20.05 20.14
C ASP A 357 -6.71 -21.16 20.19
N SER A 358 -7.41 -21.42 19.08
CA SER A 358 -8.53 -22.36 19.01
C SER A 358 -8.43 -23.32 17.83
N TRP A 359 -9.10 -24.47 17.95
CA TRP A 359 -9.18 -25.45 16.86
C TRP A 359 -9.79 -24.87 15.57
N GLN A 360 -10.78 -24.00 15.69
CA GLN A 360 -11.40 -23.35 14.53
C GLN A 360 -10.39 -22.48 13.77
N GLN A 361 -9.54 -21.74 14.49
CA GLN A 361 -8.47 -20.95 13.87
C GLN A 361 -7.41 -21.84 13.22
N ILE A 362 -7.02 -22.92 13.90
CA ILE A 362 -6.04 -23.89 13.41
C ILE A 362 -6.52 -24.59 12.13
N SER A 363 -7.72 -25.16 12.16
CA SER A 363 -8.33 -25.85 11.01
C SER A 363 -8.52 -24.92 9.81
N ALA A 364 -8.97 -23.67 10.03
CA ALA A 364 -9.09 -22.65 8.99
C ALA A 364 -7.75 -22.22 8.34
N ARG A 365 -6.62 -22.65 8.93
CA ARG A 365 -5.26 -22.31 8.50
C ARG A 365 -4.41 -23.56 8.22
N ALA A 366 -5.04 -24.74 8.16
CA ALA A 366 -4.35 -26.02 7.97
C ALA A 366 -3.37 -26.02 6.77
N PRO A 367 -3.73 -25.53 5.55
CA PRO A 367 -2.80 -25.53 4.42
C PRO A 367 -1.54 -24.68 4.69
N LEU A 368 -1.69 -23.56 5.39
CA LEU A 368 -0.58 -22.69 5.75
C LEU A 368 0.30 -23.34 6.82
N ILE A 369 -0.31 -23.92 7.87
CA ILE A 369 0.41 -24.63 8.93
C ILE A 369 1.21 -25.80 8.34
N TYR A 370 0.60 -26.60 7.46
CA TYR A 370 1.27 -27.69 6.76
C TYR A 370 2.51 -27.22 6.01
N GLN A 371 2.34 -26.18 5.19
CA GLN A 371 3.43 -25.68 4.35
C GLN A 371 4.60 -25.18 5.20
N ARG A 372 4.32 -24.47 6.31
CA ARG A 372 5.33 -23.82 7.15
C ARG A 372 5.99 -24.78 8.17
N ALA A 373 5.19 -25.63 8.80
CA ALA A 373 5.63 -26.53 9.85
C ALA A 373 6.01 -27.93 9.35
N VAL A 374 5.51 -28.41 8.22
CA VAL A 374 5.81 -29.78 7.76
C VAL A 374 6.72 -29.77 6.54
N VAL A 375 6.44 -28.90 5.55
CA VAL A 375 7.16 -28.90 4.26
C VAL A 375 8.44 -28.07 4.33
N SER A 376 8.35 -26.75 4.61
CA SER A 376 9.54 -25.89 4.68
C SER A 376 10.31 -26.04 5.98
N LYS A 377 9.65 -26.52 7.04
CA LYS A 377 10.22 -26.69 8.39
C LYS A 377 10.82 -25.40 8.97
N ASP A 378 10.33 -24.24 8.51
CA ASP A 378 10.81 -22.93 8.96
C ASP A 378 9.97 -22.32 10.09
N MET A 379 8.91 -23.04 10.50
CA MET A 379 8.21 -22.84 11.75
C MET A 379 8.33 -24.08 12.65
N PRO A 380 8.44 -23.90 13.98
CA PRO A 380 8.62 -22.63 14.69
C PRO A 380 9.97 -21.97 14.36
N LEU A 381 10.02 -20.64 14.43
CA LEU A 381 11.19 -19.87 14.01
C LEU A 381 12.47 -20.34 14.72
N MET A 382 13.51 -20.67 13.95
CA MET A 382 14.78 -21.22 14.45
C MET A 382 14.62 -22.46 15.33
N ASN A 383 13.51 -23.19 15.19
CA ASN A 383 13.10 -24.28 16.05
C ASN A 383 13.17 -23.97 17.56
N LYS A 384 12.83 -22.72 17.95
CA LYS A 384 13.00 -22.22 19.34
C LYS A 384 12.31 -23.08 20.41
N THR A 385 11.23 -23.77 20.05
CA THR A 385 10.46 -24.63 20.97
C THR A 385 10.82 -26.11 20.88
N GLY A 386 11.88 -26.48 20.14
CA GLY A 386 12.37 -27.86 20.06
C GLY A 386 11.44 -28.84 19.34
N MET A 387 10.67 -28.37 18.36
CA MET A 387 9.74 -29.22 17.60
C MET A 387 10.48 -30.35 16.87
N THR A 388 10.07 -31.59 17.13
CA THR A 388 10.68 -32.81 16.59
C THR A 388 10.02 -33.25 15.26
N GLU A 389 10.60 -34.24 14.57
CA GLU A 389 9.96 -34.83 13.39
C GLU A 389 8.67 -35.58 13.74
N GLN A 390 8.59 -36.18 14.93
CA GLN A 390 7.36 -36.83 15.40
C GLN A 390 6.21 -35.83 15.57
N ASP A 391 6.51 -34.63 16.07
CA ASP A 391 5.54 -33.54 16.19
C ASP A 391 5.06 -33.08 14.81
N ARG A 392 5.98 -32.94 13.84
CA ARG A 392 5.63 -32.59 12.45
C ARG A 392 4.79 -33.67 11.79
N ASP A 393 5.05 -34.94 12.12
CA ASP A 393 4.29 -36.08 11.62
C ASP A 393 2.86 -36.11 12.19
N ALA A 394 2.64 -35.66 13.42
CA ALA A 394 1.30 -35.50 13.98
C ALA A 394 0.46 -34.50 13.15
N ILE A 395 1.04 -33.34 12.84
CA ILE A 395 0.40 -32.34 11.96
C ILE A 395 0.18 -32.90 10.55
N ARG A 396 1.16 -33.63 10.00
CA ARG A 396 1.03 -34.26 8.67
C ARG A 396 -0.15 -35.22 8.62
N LYS A 397 -0.26 -36.10 9.62
CA LYS A 397 -1.34 -37.10 9.69
C LYS A 397 -2.70 -36.44 9.78
N TRP A 398 -2.85 -35.42 10.61
CA TRP A 398 -4.10 -34.67 10.72
C TRP A 398 -4.53 -34.06 9.38
N ILE A 399 -3.62 -33.42 8.65
CA ILE A 399 -3.96 -32.71 7.40
C ILE A 399 -4.18 -33.66 6.21
N GLN A 400 -3.71 -34.90 6.31
CA GLN A 400 -3.88 -35.94 5.28
C GLN A 400 -5.13 -36.81 5.47
N GLN A 401 -5.86 -36.65 6.57
CA GLN A 401 -7.23 -37.16 6.72
C GLN A 401 -8.17 -36.36 5.84
#